data_AF-A0A392SAL9-F1
#
_entry.id   AF-A0A392SAL9-F1
#
_cell.length_a   1.000
_cell.length_b   1.000
_cell.length_c   1.000
_cell.angle_alpha   90.00
_cell.angle_beta   90.00
_cell.angle_gamma   90.00
#
_symmetry.space_group_name_H-M   'P 1'
#
loop_
_entity.id
_entity.type
_entity.pdbx_description
1 polymer ?
#
loop_
_entity_poly.entity_id
_entity_poly.type
_entity_poly.pdbx_seq_one_letter_code
_entity_poly.pdbx_strand_id
1 'polypeptide(L)' 'DLRAFNEALLAKQGWRIITEPNSLMASTLKAKYFPHNNFLQAKQCNRPSYSW' A
#
# COMPACT_ATOMS: atom_id res chain seq x y z
N ASP A 1 -11.21 -12.55 15.37
CA ASP A 1 -11.93 -12.60 14.10
C ASP A 1 -11.76 -11.33 13.26
N LEU A 2 -12.31 -10.18 13.66
CA LEU A 2 -12.22 -8.92 12.89
C LEU A 2 -10.79 -8.43 12.61
N ARG A 3 -9.85 -8.60 13.56
CA ARG A 3 -8.42 -8.27 13.34
C ARG A 3 -7.82 -9.08 12.19
N ALA A 4 -7.99 -10.40 12.22
CA ALA A 4 -7.50 -11.28 11.17
C ALA A 4 -8.16 -10.99 9.81
N PHE A 5 -9.45 -10.63 9.80
CA PHE A 5 -10.13 -10.20 8.59
C PHE A 5 -9.53 -8.90 8.02
N ASN A 6 -9.30 -7.90 8.87
CA ASN A 6 -8.67 -6.64 8.45
C ASN A 6 -7.23 -6.86 7.96
N GLU A 7 -6.46 -7.75 8.61
CA GLU A 7 -5.12 -8.14 8.17
C GLU A 7 -5.15 -8.84 6.81
N ALA A 8 -6.11 -9.73 6.58
CA ALA A 8 -6.30 -10.39 5.29
C ALA A 8 -6.69 -9.39 4.19
N LEU A 9 -7.54 -8.41 4.49
CA LEU A 9 -7.90 -7.33 3.56
C LEU A 9 -6.68 -6.46 3.22
N LEU A 10 -5.90 -6.06 4.24
CA LEU A 10 -4.64 -5.34 4.08
C LEU A 10 -3.67 -6.11 3.18
N ALA A 11 -3.48 -7.39 3.45
CA ALA A 11 -2.62 -8.26 2.65
C ALA A 11 -3.10 -8.36 1.19
N LYS A 12 -4.41 -8.50 0.96
CA LYS A 12 -5.00 -8.52 -0.39
C LYS A 12 -4.77 -7.21 -1.14
N GLN A 13 -4.91 -6.06 -0.47
CA GLN A 13 -4.63 -4.76 -1.07
C GLN A 13 -3.15 -4.57 -1.37
N GLY A 14 -2.26 -4.97 -0.44
CA GLY A 14 -0.82 -4.99 -0.67
C GLY A 14 -0.42 -5.86 -1.86
N TRP A 15 -1.03 -7.06 -1.99
CA TRP A 15 -0.82 -7.96 -3.11
C TRP A 15 -1.15 -7.31 -4.45
N ARG A 16 -2.30 -6.62 -4.55
CA ARG A 16 -2.70 -5.93 -5.80
C ARG A 16 -1.74 -4.80 -6.19
N ILE A 17 -1.18 -4.08 -5.22
CA ILE A 17 -0.17 -3.04 -5.50
C ILE A 17 1.09 -3.68 -6.10
N ILE A 18 1.46 -4.87 -5.63
CA ILE A 18 2.64 -5.61 -6.12
C ILE A 18 2.39 -6.21 -7.51
N THR A 19 1.22 -6.81 -7.74
CA THR A 19 0.91 -7.50 -9.01
C THR A 19 0.43 -6.56 -10.12
N GLU A 20 -0.20 -5.44 -9.78
CA GLU A 20 -0.71 -4.44 -10.73
C GLU A 20 -0.13 -3.04 -10.45
N PRO A 21 1.20 -2.84 -10.63
CA PRO A 21 1.88 -1.60 -10.26
C PRO A 21 1.46 -0.38 -11.11
N ASN A 22 0.88 -0.63 -12.29
CA ASN A 22 0.39 0.41 -13.20
C ASN A 22 -1.07 0.81 -12.96
N SER A 23 -1.76 0.13 -12.03
CA SER A 23 -3.11 0.54 -11.64
C SER A 23 -3.10 1.95 -11.07
N LEU A 24 -4.20 2.69 -11.24
CA LEU A 24 -4.32 4.06 -10.71
C LEU A 24 -4.06 4.11 -9.20
N MET A 25 -4.55 3.10 -8.46
CA MET A 25 -4.30 2.95 -7.03
C MET A 25 -2.81 2.81 -6.74
N ALA A 26 -2.12 1.86 -7.38
CA ALA A 26 -0.71 1.59 -7.13
C ALA A 26 0.18 2.79 -7.51
N SER A 27 -0.09 3.44 -8.65
CA SER A 27 0.66 4.62 -9.09
C SER A 27 0.43 5.83 -8.18
N THR A 28 -0.80 6.06 -7.72
CA THR A 28 -1.13 7.14 -6.77
C THR A 28 -0.45 6.90 -5.42
N LEU A 29 -0.50 5.67 -4.90
CA LEU A 29 0.17 5.30 -3.65
C LEU A 29 1.70 5.40 -3.76
N LYS A 30 2.27 4.96 -4.90
CA LYS A 30 3.69 5.09 -5.18
C LYS A 30 4.13 6.54 -5.16
N ALA A 31 3.47 7.40 -5.94
CA ALA A 31 3.79 8.83 -6.01
C ALA A 31 3.74 9.51 -4.63
N LYS A 32 2.81 9.11 -3.76
CA LYS A 32 2.61 9.71 -2.45
C LYS A 32 3.53 9.17 -1.35
N TYR A 33 3.78 7.86 -1.31
CA TYR A 33 4.42 7.20 -0.17
C TYR A 33 5.78 6.59 -0.47
N PHE A 34 6.04 6.17 -1.71
CA PHE A 34 7.28 5.52 -2.10
C PHE A 34 7.70 5.87 -3.54
N PRO A 35 7.88 7.17 -3.88
CA PRO A 35 8.05 7.61 -5.27
C PRO A 35 9.33 7.04 -5.91
N HIS A 36 10.37 6.83 -5.12
CA HIS A 36 11.69 6.37 -5.57
C HIS A 36 11.94 4.87 -5.33
N ASN A 37 11.04 4.19 -4.62
CA ASN A 37 11.21 2.80 -4.20
C ASN A 37 10.02 1.95 -4.63
N ASN A 38 10.08 0.66 -4.30
CA ASN A 38 8.95 -0.26 -4.47
C ASN A 38 8.12 -0.37 -3.19
N PHE A 39 6.90 -0.88 -3.29
CA PHE A 39 5.98 -1.02 -2.16
C PHE A 39 6.60 -1.75 -0.96
N LEU A 40 7.33 -2.84 -1.19
CA LEU A 40 8.02 -3.63 -0.15
C LEU A 40 9.21 -2.90 0.50
N GLN A 41 9.70 -1.84 -0.14
CA GLN A 41 10.81 -1.01 0.33
C GLN A 41 10.31 0.39 0.78
N ALA A 42 9.00 0.55 0.88
CA ALA A 42 8.40 1.77 1.38
C ALA A 42 8.84 1.97 2.83
N LYS A 43 9.48 3.11 3.10
CA LYS A 43 9.81 3.51 4.47
C LYS A 43 8.58 4.16 5.09
N GLN A 44 8.46 4.06 6.40
CA GLN A 44 7.44 4.78 7.15
C GLN A 44 7.60 6.28 6.87
N CYS A 45 6.61 6.87 6.18
CA CYS A 45 6.61 8.29 5.86
C CYS A 45 6.19 9.06 7.11
N ASN A 46 6.85 10.19 7.41
CA ASN A 46 6.51 11.07 8.53
C ASN A 46 5.10 11.68 8.45
N ARG A 47 4.36 11.44 7.36
CA ARG A 47 2.97 11.83 7.16
C ARG A 47 2.13 10.58 6.89
N PRO A 48 1.71 9.84 7.93
CA PRO A 48 0.69 8.80 7.76
C PRO A 48 -0.58 9.46 7.23
N SER A 49 -1.28 8.82 6.29
CA SER A 49 -2.62 9.28 5.93
C SER A 49 -3.66 8.56 6.75
N TYR A 50 -4.77 9.27 6.98
CA TYR A 50 -6.02 8.73 7.50
C TYR A 50 -6.76 7.81 6.52
N SER A 51 -6.08 7.31 5.48
CA SER A 51 -6.71 6.45 4.47
C SER A 51 -6.91 5.01 4.95
N TRP A 52 -6.42 4.70 6.16
CA TRP A 52 -6.38 3.38 6.78
C TRP A 52 -6.71 3.50 8.27
#